data_AF-A0A7J8L711-F1
#
_entry.id   AF-A0A7J8L711-F1
#
_cell.length_a   1.000
_cell.length_b   1.000
_cell.length_c   1.000
_cell.angle_alpha   90.00
_cell.angle_beta   90.00
_cell.angle_gamma   90.00
#
_symmetry.space_group_name_H-M   'P 1'
#
loop_
_entity.id
_entity.type
_entity.pdbx_description
1 polymer ?
#
loop_
_entity_poly.entity_id
_entity_poly.type
_entity_poly.pdbx_seq_one_letter_code
_entity_poly.pdbx_strand_id
1 'polypeptide(L)' 'MNIINFIEYYEKLIHAFICCLAVANINATATNPAIRRDLCRCFKKAGHGAGVVSDKAKQLLRLYDVRVTVPIDPTVNCG' A
#
# COMPACT_ATOMS: atom_id res chain seq x y z
N MET A 1 -6.54 -29.60 -6.78
CA MET A 1 -6.34 -28.51 -5.80
C MET A 1 -6.45 -29.12 -4.41
N ASN A 2 -5.45 -28.98 -3.53
CA ASN A 2 -5.54 -29.47 -2.14
C ASN A 2 -6.02 -28.33 -1.22
N ILE A 3 -6.59 -28.67 -0.07
CA ILE A 3 -7.14 -27.75 0.92
C ILE A 3 -6.11 -26.71 1.39
N ILE A 4 -4.83 -27.08 1.48
CA ILE A 4 -3.74 -26.15 1.85
C ILE A 4 -3.61 -25.03 0.80
N ASN A 5 -3.54 -25.38 -0.49
CA ASN A 5 -3.45 -24.38 -1.57
C ASN A 5 -4.70 -23.50 -1.66
N PHE A 6 -5.86 -24.06 -1.30
CA PHE A 6 -7.11 -23.30 -1.24
C PHE A 6 -7.08 -22.28 -0.10
N ILE A 7 -6.61 -22.67 1.10
CA ILE A 7 -6.47 -21.76 2.25
C ILE A 7 -5.47 -20.64 1.94
N GLU A 8 -4.29 -20.97 1.40
CA GLU A 8 -3.29 -19.97 1.01
C GLU A 8 -3.82 -18.99 -0.05
N TYR A 9 -4.65 -19.46 -0.97
CA TYR A 9 -5.30 -18.61 -1.96
C TYR A 9 -6.26 -17.62 -1.30
N TYR A 10 -7.12 -18.07 -0.39
CA TYR A 10 -8.06 -17.21 0.33
C TYR A 10 -7.35 -16.20 1.23
N GLU A 11 -6.26 -16.61 1.89
CA GLU A 11 -5.45 -15.70 2.70
C GLU A 11 -4.86 -14.57 1.85
N LYS A 12 -4.29 -14.88 0.68
CA LYS A 12 -3.79 -13.87 -0.26
C LYS A 12 -4.90 -12.96 -0.78
N LEU A 13 -6.06 -13.53 -1.11
CA LEU A 13 -7.21 -12.79 -1.61
C LEU A 13 -7.74 -11.77 -0.56
N ILE A 14 -7.82 -12.17 0.70
CA ILE A 14 -8.24 -11.29 1.80
C ILE A 14 -7.26 -10.13 1.99
N HIS A 15 -5.95 -10.42 1.96
CA HIS A 15 -4.93 -9.38 2.06
C HIS A 15 -5.01 -8.39 0.89
N ALA A 16 -5.23 -8.89 -0.33
CA ALA A 16 -5.44 -8.06 -1.50
C ALA A 16 -6.64 -7.12 -1.31
N PHE A 17 -7.77 -7.67 -0.88
CA PHE A 17 -9.01 -6.91 -0.70
C PHE A 17 -8.85 -5.77 0.31
N ILE A 18 -8.28 -6.07 1.49
CA ILE A 18 -8.08 -5.07 2.54
C ILE A 18 -7.10 -3.99 2.08
N CYS A 19 -6.02 -4.38 1.40
CA CYS A 19 -5.04 -3.43 0.88
C CYS A 19 -5.66 -2.49 -0.17
N CYS A 20 -6.38 -3.05 -1.15
CA CYS A 20 -7.06 -2.28 -2.18
C CYS A 20 -8.08 -1.30 -1.59
N LEU A 21 -8.87 -1.73 -0.61
CA LEU A 21 -9.87 -0.89 0.04
C LEU A 21 -9.21 0.26 0.82
N ALA A 22 -8.15 -0.02 1.56
CA ALA A 22 -7.39 1.00 2.29
C ALA A 22 -6.79 2.04 1.34
N VAL A 23 -6.18 1.59 0.24
CA VAL A 23 -5.61 2.50 -0.78
C VAL A 23 -6.70 3.34 -1.45
N ALA A 24 -7.86 2.75 -1.77
CA ALA A 24 -8.97 3.50 -2.35
C ALA A 24 -9.43 4.65 -1.42
N ASN A 25 -9.56 4.38 -0.13
CA ASN A 25 -9.92 5.39 0.88
C ASN A 25 -8.86 6.49 1.00
N ILE A 26 -7.58 6.13 1.02
CA ILE A 26 -6.48 7.09 1.03
C ILE A 26 -6.50 7.95 -0.25
N ASN A 27 -6.68 7.34 -1.42
CA ASN A 27 -6.75 8.07 -2.68
C ASN A 27 -7.94 9.04 -2.74
N ALA A 28 -9.09 8.64 -2.21
CA ALA A 28 -10.29 9.49 -2.14
C ALA A 28 -10.08 10.72 -1.24
N THR A 29 -9.23 10.63 -0.22
CA THR A 29 -8.89 11.77 0.67
C THR A 29 -7.72 12.60 0.14
N ALA A 30 -6.86 12.03 -0.70
CA ALA A 30 -5.68 12.67 -1.28
C ALA A 30 -6.02 13.63 -2.46
N THR A 31 -7.02 14.49 -2.30
CA THR A 31 -7.51 15.39 -3.37
C THR A 31 -6.64 16.63 -3.56
N ASN A 32 -6.00 17.11 -2.50
CA ASN A 32 -5.21 18.36 -2.48
C ASN A 32 -3.70 18.07 -2.31
N PRO A 33 -2.79 18.79 -3.03
CA PRO A 33 -1.35 18.66 -2.83
C PRO A 33 -0.84 18.79 -1.39
N ALA A 34 -1.48 19.59 -0.53
CA ALA A 34 -1.10 19.66 0.88
C ALA A 34 -1.38 18.33 1.61
N ILE A 35 -2.57 17.76 1.42
CA ILE A 35 -2.97 16.46 2.00
C ILE A 35 -2.05 15.34 1.49
N ARG A 36 -1.70 15.34 0.20
CA ARG A 36 -0.76 14.37 -0.37
C ARG A 36 0.62 14.43 0.29
N ARG A 37 1.13 15.64 0.56
CA ARG A 37 2.42 15.82 1.26
C ARG A 37 2.34 15.37 2.71
N ASP A 38 1.23 15.65 3.40
CA ASP A 38 1.00 15.19 4.77
C ASP A 38 0.94 13.67 4.86
N LEU A 39 0.19 13.03 3.97
CA LEU A 39 0.12 11.58 3.86
C LEU A 39 1.48 10.97 3.49
N CYS A 40 2.24 11.58 2.58
CA CYS A 40 3.59 11.12 2.23
C CYS A 40 4.50 11.11 3.47
N ARG A 41 4.50 12.21 4.25
CA ARG A 41 5.30 12.28 5.49
C ARG A 41 4.85 11.25 6.52
N CYS A 42 3.53 11.01 6.62
CA CYS A 42 2.97 9.97 7.46
C CYS A 42 3.47 8.58 7.06
N PHE A 43 3.37 8.21 5.78
CA PHE A 43 3.81 6.91 5.26
C PHE A 43 5.32 6.72 5.36
N LYS A 44 6.10 7.77 5.14
CA LYS A 44 7.54 7.74 5.36
C LYS A 44 7.88 7.37 6.81
N LYS A 45 7.27 8.05 7.79
CA LYS A 45 7.50 7.78 9.21
C LYS A 45 7.03 6.39 9.62
N ALA A 46 5.81 6.01 9.23
CA ALA A 46 5.23 4.71 9.57
C ALA A 46 5.97 3.55 8.88
N GLY A 47 6.35 3.73 7.60
CA GLY A 47 7.02 2.72 6.79
C GLY A 47 8.39 2.34 7.36
N HIS A 48 9.18 3.31 7.82
CA HIS A 48 10.42 3.02 8.54
C HIS A 48 10.18 2.21 9.82
N GLY A 49 9.20 2.59 10.64
CA GLY A 49 8.88 1.90 11.89
C GLY A 49 8.33 0.49 11.70
N ALA A 50 7.63 0.25 10.60
CA ALA A 50 7.05 -1.05 10.25
C ALA A 50 7.99 -1.97 9.44
N GLY A 51 9.22 -1.52 9.13
CA GLY A 51 10.16 -2.30 8.34
C GLY A 51 9.76 -2.47 6.87
N VAL A 52 9.04 -1.50 6.31
CA VAL A 52 8.62 -1.53 4.90
C VAL A 52 9.85 -1.51 3.98
N VAL A 53 9.98 -2.55 3.16
CA VAL A 53 10.99 -2.63 2.10
C VAL A 53 10.40 -2.05 0.82
N SER A 54 11.01 -0.97 0.30
CA SER A 54 10.49 -0.23 -0.87
C SER A 54 10.23 -1.11 -2.09
N ASP A 55 11.14 -2.04 -2.41
CA ASP A 55 10.97 -2.92 -3.57
C ASP A 55 9.78 -3.86 -3.39
N LYS A 56 9.60 -4.41 -2.18
CA LYS A 56 8.44 -5.26 -1.87
C LYS A 56 7.14 -4.48 -1.91
N ALA A 57 7.12 -3.23 -1.41
CA ALA A 57 5.95 -2.37 -1.49
C ALA A 57 5.56 -2.08 -2.95
N LYS A 58 6.53 -1.78 -3.82
CA LYS A 58 6.29 -1.57 -5.26
C LYS A 58 5.80 -2.85 -5.95
N GLN A 59 6.39 -4.00 -5.61
CA GLN A 59 5.97 -5.29 -6.16
C GLN A 59 4.53 -5.64 -5.76
N LEU A 60 4.16 -5.39 -4.49
CA LEU A 60 2.83 -5.63 -3.97
C LEU A 60 1.78 -4.82 -4.75
N LEU A 61 2.04 -3.53 -4.97
CA LEU A 61 1.15 -2.66 -5.74
C LEU A 61 0.96 -3.17 -7.17
N ARG A 62 2.03 -3.66 -7.81
CA ARG A 62 1.95 -4.24 -9.15
C ARG A 62 1.17 -5.55 -9.19
N LEU A 63 1.38 -6.41 -8.20
CA LEU A 63 0.74 -7.73 -8.14
C LEU A 63 -0.79 -7.61 -8.08
N TYR A 64 -1.30 -6.57 -7.42
CA TYR A 64 -2.73 -6.32 -7.25
C TYR A 64 -3.28 -5.20 -8.15
N ASP A 65 -2.50 -4.70 -9.10
CA ASP A 65 -2.82 -3.55 -9.97
C ASP A 65 -3.38 -2.33 -9.20
N VAL A 66 -2.82 -2.08 -8.02
CA VAL A 66 -3.26 -1.00 -7.15
C VAL A 66 -2.55 0.29 -7.52
N ARG A 67 -3.33 1.31 -7.91
CA ARG A 67 -2.84 2.65 -8.17
C ARG A 67 -2.85 3.48 -6.89
N VAL A 68 -1.71 4.04 -6.53
CA VAL A 68 -1.56 4.92 -5.35
C VAL A 68 -1.29 6.34 -5.81
N THR A 69 -2.05 7.30 -5.26
CA THR A 69 -1.86 8.73 -5.53
C THR A 69 -0.76 9.33 -4.65
N VAL A 70 -0.47 8.68 -3.51
CA VAL A 70 0.57 9.07 -2.57
C VAL A 70 1.62 7.95 -2.49
N PRO A 71 2.93 8.26 -2.56
CA PRO A 71 3.97 7.25 -2.46
C PRO A 71 3.98 6.56 -1.09
N ILE A 72 3.99 5.23 -1.06
CA ILE A 72 4.12 4.40 0.15
C ILE A 72 5.59 4.06 0.46
N ASP A 73 6.47 4.24 -0.53
CA ASP A 73 7.92 4.04 -0.42
C ASP A 73 8.51 5.00 0.64
N PRO A 74 9.11 4.51 1.73
CA PRO A 74 9.62 5.37 2.79
C PRO A 74 10.84 6.21 2.37
N THR A 75 11.48 5.91 1.24
CA THR A 75 12.69 6.61 0.79
C THR A 75 12.39 7.88 -0.03
N VAL A 76 11.15 8.08 -0.47
CA VAL A 76 10.80 9.26 -1.28
C VAL A 76 10.93 10.57 -0.51
N ASN A 77 11.15 11.65 -1.28
CA ASN A 77 11.09 13.02 -0.79
C ASN A 77 9.65 13.55 -0.93
N CYS A 78 9.08 14.04 0.15
CA CYS A 78 7.70 14.52 0.24
C CYS A 78 7.56 16.03 0.00
N GLY A 79 8.53 16.65 -0.68
CA GLY A 79 8.62 18.09 -0.96
C GLY A 79 7.44 18.63 -1.78
#